data_AF-A0A183F1B7-F1
#
_entry.id   AF-A0A183F1B7-F1
#
_cell.length_a   1.000
_cell.length_b   1.000
_cell.length_c   1.000
_cell.angle_alpha   90.00
_cell.angle_beta   90.00
_cell.angle_gamma   90.00
#
_symmetry.space_group_name_H-M   'P 1'
#
loop_
_entity.id
_entity.type
_entity.pdbx_description
1 polymer ?
#
loop_
_entity_poly.entity_id
_entity_poly.type
_entity_poly.pdbx_seq_one_letter_code
_entity_poly.pdbx_strand_id
1 'polypeptide(L)' 'MITKSTPMPADEELTVPHEIDLSTPYLKAVIPFMHRACEKEVKV' A
#
# COMPACT_ATOMS: atom_id res chain seq x y z
N MET A 1 -1.41 -25.21 -9.43
CA MET A 1 -0.67 -24.15 -8.73
C MET A 1 -0.72 -22.90 -9.57
N ILE A 2 -1.42 -21.86 -9.11
CA ILE A 2 -1.73 -20.61 -9.83
C ILE A 2 -0.50 -19.68 -9.95
N THR A 3 0.63 -20.02 -9.32
CA THR A 3 1.78 -19.13 -9.12
C THR A 3 3.00 -19.42 -10.02
N LYS A 4 2.89 -20.31 -11.02
CA LYS A 4 4.06 -20.75 -11.82
C LYS A 4 4.59 -19.71 -12.83
N SER A 5 3.85 -18.64 -13.12
CA SER A 5 4.18 -17.68 -14.19
C SER A 5 4.48 -16.26 -13.71
N THR A 6 4.34 -15.97 -12.42
CA THR A 6 4.61 -14.64 -11.84
C THR A 6 5.93 -14.68 -11.09
N PRO A 7 7.00 -14.03 -11.60
CA PRO A 7 8.25 -13.92 -10.86
C PRO A 7 8.04 -13.11 -9.57
N MET A 8 8.71 -13.50 -8.49
CA MET A 8 8.75 -12.70 -7.27
C MET A 8 9.48 -11.38 -7.59
N PRO A 9 8.98 -10.22 -7.15
CA PRO A 9 9.70 -8.96 -7.29
C PRO A 9 11.04 -9.02 -6.56
N ALA A 10 12.00 -8.23 -7.04
CA ALA A 10 13.30 -8.10 -6.39
C ALA A 10 13.20 -7.20 -5.16
N ASP A 11 14.12 -7.33 -4.20
CA ASP A 11 14.06 -6.57 -2.94
C ASP A 11 14.17 -5.06 -3.16
N GLU A 12 14.85 -4.64 -4.23
CA GLU A 12 14.96 -3.24 -4.63
C GLU A 12 13.61 -2.64 -5.03
N GLU A 13 12.71 -3.44 -5.60
CA GLU A 13 11.36 -3.02 -6.01
C GLU A 13 10.39 -2.90 -4.83
N LEU A 14 10.74 -3.45 -3.66
CA LEU A 14 9.97 -3.36 -2.43
C LEU A 14 10.28 -2.08 -1.63
N THR A 15 11.24 -1.28 -2.08
CA THR A 15 11.61 -0.03 -1.40
C THR A 15 10.60 1.08 -1.71
N VAL A 16 9.93 1.56 -0.67
CA VAL A 16 9.01 2.70 -0.77
C VAL A 16 9.74 3.95 -0.25
N PRO A 17 9.79 5.06 -1.01
CA PRO A 17 10.54 6.25 -0.60
C PRO A 17 9.95 6.97 0.62
N HIS A 18 8.68 6.70 0.95
CA HIS A 18 7.98 7.28 2.09
C HIS A 18 7.18 6.21 2.83
N GLU A 19 7.63 5.85 4.03
CA GLU A 19 6.93 4.94 4.93
C GLU A 19 5.91 5.71 5.79
N ILE A 20 4.77 5.06 6.09
CA ILE A 20 3.72 5.64 6.92
C ILE A 20 3.97 5.24 8.38
N ASP A 21 4.63 6.11 9.14
CA ASP A 21 4.95 5.89 10.57
C ASP A 21 3.77 6.18 11.53
N LEU A 22 2.54 6.13 11.02
CA LEU A 22 1.35 6.41 11.83
C LEU A 22 1.01 5.22 12.71
N SER A 23 0.70 5.50 13.99
CA SER A 23 0.15 4.47 14.86
C SER A 23 -1.16 3.88 14.29
N THR A 24 -1.37 2.59 14.46
CA THR A 24 -2.60 1.90 14.04
C THR A 24 -3.90 2.60 14.45
N PRO A 25 -4.07 3.12 15.69
CA PRO A 25 -5.29 3.84 16.05
C PRO A 25 -5.45 5.14 15.26
N TYR A 26 -4.35 5.87 15.00
CA TYR A 26 -4.40 7.09 14.23
C TYR A 26 -4.76 6.81 12.77
N LEU A 27 -4.09 5.82 12.16
CA LEU A 27 -4.37 5.40 10.79
C LEU A 27 -5.85 5.03 10.62
N LYS A 28 -6.43 4.26 11.55
CA LYS A 28 -7.87 3.91 11.53
C LYS A 28 -8.79 5.14 11.54
N ALA A 29 -8.44 6.18 12.28
CA ALA A 29 -9.23 7.40 12.33
C ALA A 29 -9.19 8.19 11.01
N VAL A 30 -8.04 8.22 10.33
CA VAL A 30 -7.85 9.00 9.09
C VAL A 30 -8.19 8.22 7.81
N ILE A 31 -8.27 6.89 7.86
CA ILE A 31 -8.57 6.03 6.70
C ILE A 31 -9.76 6.51 5.85
N PRO A 32 -10.93 6.90 6.41
CA PRO A 32 -12.07 7.31 5.57
C PRO A 32 -11.78 8.57 4.75
N PHE A 33 -11.00 9.51 5.31
CA PHE A 33 -10.59 10.74 4.64
C PHE A 33 -9.50 10.47 3.62
N MET A 34 -8.50 9.65 3.98
CA MET A 34 -7.46 9.20 3.06
C MET A 34 -8.05 8.43 1.87
N HIS A 35 -9.02 7.55 2.09
CA HIS A 35 -9.67 6.78 1.04
C HIS A 35 -10.35 7.69 0.02
N ARG A 36 -11.06 8.73 0.48
CA ARG A 36 -11.68 9.73 -0.41
C ARG A 36 -10.63 10.56 -1.16
N ALA A 37 -9.55 10.97 -0.50
CA ALA A 37 -8.52 11.81 -1.10
C ALA A 37 -7.66 11.04 -2.12
N CYS A 38 -7.37 9.77 -1.84
CA CYS A 38 -6.48 8.92 -2.63
C CYS A 38 -7.24 7.86 -3.46
N GLU A 39 -8.55 8.04 -3.68
CA GLU A 39 -9.40 7.04 -4.35
C GLU A 39 -8.83 6.60 -5.72
N LYS A 40 -8.20 7.53 -6.44
CA LYS A 40 -7.55 7.29 -7.74
C LYS A 40 -6.32 6.38 -7.66
N GLU A 41 -5.54 6.49 -6.58
CA GLU A 41 -4.32 5.71 -6.37
C GLU A 41 -4.63 4.33 -5.77
N VAL A 42 -5.77 4.21 -5.07
CA VAL A 42 -6.24 2.95 -4.46
C VAL A 42 -7.01 2.08 -5.45
N LYS A 43 -7.64 2.69 -6.48
CA LYS A 43 -8.28 1.94 -7.57
C LYS A 43 -7.22 1.42 -8.55
N VAL A 44 -6.96 0.11 -8.47
CA VAL A 44 -6.41 -0.72 -9.54
C VAL A 44 -7.57 -1.33 -10.34
#